data_AF-A0A8B7DJL1-F1
#
_entry.id   AF-A0A8B7DJL1-F1
#
_cell.length_a   1.000
_cell.length_b   1.000
_cell.length_c   1.000
_cell.angle_alpha   90.00
_cell.angle_beta   90.00
_cell.angle_gamma   90.00
#
_symmetry.space_group_name_H-M   'P 1'
#
loop_
_entity.id
_entity.type
_entity.pdbx_description
1 polymer ?
#
loop_
_entity_poly.entity_id
_entity_poly.type
_entity_poly.pdbx_seq_one_letter_code
_entity_poly.pdbx_strand_id
1 'polypeptide(L)'
;MVKSKKKKEKTADFNKVKFKVGKHKPRGGNVTDTSFRTATINISAQLEVRNVPTNKRNLSLKDLLNQVNHYNATIRHEAMLGMLDLFQSHPKVMHEQLSVWIPKVQFKIFRTKDKL
;
A
#
# COMPACT_ATOMS: atom_id res chain seq x y z
N MET A 1 -49.73 51.03 2.01
CA MET A 1 -49.77 49.55 1.97
C MET A 1 -48.39 48.93 2.26
N VAL A 2 -47.92 48.90 3.52
CA VAL A 2 -46.57 48.35 3.88
C VAL A 2 -46.58 47.56 5.21
N LYS A 3 -47.68 46.85 5.54
CA LYS A 3 -47.77 46.09 6.81
C LYS A 3 -47.48 44.59 6.69
N SER A 4 -47.48 44.04 5.48
CA SER A 4 -47.35 42.59 5.24
C SER A 4 -45.91 42.08 5.12
N LYS A 5 -44.94 42.92 4.72
CA LYS A 5 -43.52 42.52 4.64
C LYS A 5 -42.88 42.33 6.03
N LYS A 6 -43.14 43.24 6.96
CA LYS A 6 -42.58 43.23 8.34
C LYS A 6 -43.00 42.03 9.20
N LYS A 7 -44.08 41.33 8.84
CA LYS A 7 -44.59 40.14 9.58
C LYS A 7 -43.94 38.83 9.09
N LYS A 8 -43.49 38.77 7.84
CA LYS A 8 -42.77 37.61 7.27
C LYS A 8 -41.36 37.48 7.84
N GLU A 9 -40.67 38.58 8.09
CA GLU A 9 -39.32 38.57 8.67
C GLU A 9 -39.32 38.00 10.09
N LYS A 10 -40.34 38.32 10.91
CA LYS A 10 -40.47 37.80 12.28
C LYS A 10 -40.85 36.31 12.37
N THR A 11 -41.29 35.70 11.27
CA THR A 11 -41.65 34.27 11.20
C THR A 11 -40.60 33.43 10.48
N ALA A 12 -39.53 34.05 9.99
CA ALA A 12 -38.46 33.36 9.28
C ALA A 12 -37.61 32.46 10.19
N ASP A 13 -37.55 32.79 11.48
CA ASP A 13 -36.60 32.20 12.44
C ASP A 13 -36.96 30.75 12.82
N PHE A 14 -38.26 30.43 12.90
CA PHE A 14 -38.74 29.09 13.26
C PHE A 14 -39.76 28.57 12.26
N ASN A 15 -39.28 28.19 11.08
CA ASN A 15 -40.10 27.57 10.04
C ASN A 15 -40.21 26.05 10.22
N LYS A 16 -41.35 25.58 10.71
CA LYS A 16 -41.66 24.15 10.80
C LYS A 16 -42.07 23.61 9.43
N VAL A 17 -41.35 22.62 8.94
CA VAL A 17 -41.68 21.96 7.66
C VAL A 17 -43.05 21.29 7.76
N LYS A 18 -43.94 21.57 6.80
CA LYS A 18 -45.24 20.92 6.70
C LYS A 18 -45.04 19.42 6.47
N PHE A 19 -45.70 18.58 7.26
CA PHE A 19 -45.68 17.13 7.06
C PHE A 19 -46.25 16.79 5.68
N LYS A 20 -45.53 15.97 4.92
CA LYS A 20 -45.99 15.41 3.66
C LYS A 20 -46.30 13.93 3.88
N VAL A 21 -47.48 13.50 3.47
CA VAL A 21 -47.89 12.09 3.52
C VAL A 21 -46.90 11.23 2.73
N GLY A 22 -46.57 10.05 3.27
CA GLY A 22 -45.64 9.09 2.66
C GLY A 22 -44.14 9.39 2.84
N LYS A 23 -43.73 10.50 3.48
CA LYS A 23 -42.31 10.80 3.76
C LYS A 23 -41.98 10.58 5.23
N HIS A 24 -40.76 10.09 5.51
CA HIS A 24 -40.29 9.92 6.87
C HIS A 24 -40.26 11.25 7.62
N LYS A 25 -40.59 11.21 8.91
CA LYS A 25 -40.58 12.39 9.79
C LYS A 25 -39.18 13.00 9.80
N PRO A 26 -39.01 14.31 9.51
CA PRO A 26 -37.71 14.95 9.60
C PRO A 26 -37.22 14.91 11.05
N ARG A 27 -35.91 14.71 11.22
CA ARG A 27 -35.26 14.76 12.54
C ARG A 27 -35.43 16.17 13.13
N GLY A 28 -35.47 16.27 14.46
CA GLY A 28 -35.57 17.56 15.15
C GLY A 28 -34.36 18.45 14.83
N GLY A 29 -34.56 19.76 14.77
CA GLY A 29 -33.49 20.72 14.45
C GLY A 29 -32.37 20.82 15.50
N ASN A 30 -32.58 20.19 16.65
CA ASN A 30 -31.62 20.08 17.75
C ASN A 30 -30.85 18.74 17.76
N VAL A 31 -31.03 17.89 16.74
CA VAL A 31 -30.37 16.58 16.69
C VAL A 31 -28.99 16.71 16.05
N THR A 32 -27.94 16.44 16.81
CA THR A 32 -26.58 16.31 16.31
C THR A 32 -26.41 14.96 15.61
N ASP A 33 -25.91 14.96 14.37
CA ASP A 33 -25.59 13.73 13.65
C ASP A 33 -24.20 13.22 14.08
N THR A 34 -24.15 12.00 14.62
CA THR A 34 -22.92 11.34 15.09
C THR A 34 -22.39 10.31 14.09
N SER A 35 -22.90 10.30 12.86
CA SER A 35 -22.38 9.42 11.82
C SER A 35 -21.05 9.96 11.27
N PHE A 36 -19.95 9.31 11.62
CA PHE A 36 -18.64 9.54 11.03
C PHE A 36 -18.11 8.25 10.41
N ARG A 37 -17.31 8.39 9.36
CA ARG A 37 -16.59 7.27 8.72
C ARG A 37 -15.10 7.53 8.82
N THR A 38 -14.37 6.56 9.32
CA THR A 38 -12.90 6.56 9.37
C THR A 38 -12.36 5.46 8.46
N ALA A 39 -11.32 5.77 7.71
CA ALA A 39 -10.55 4.79 6.95
C ALA A 39 -9.15 4.69 7.55
N THR A 40 -8.65 3.47 7.69
CA THR A 40 -7.30 3.20 8.19
C THR A 40 -6.29 3.38 7.06
N ILE A 41 -5.18 4.05 7.33
CA ILE A 41 -4.06 4.14 6.40
C ILE A 41 -3.32 2.80 6.41
N ASN A 42 -3.26 2.14 5.25
CA ASN A 42 -2.42 0.96 5.08
C ASN A 42 -1.01 1.39 4.70
N ILE A 43 -0.07 1.21 5.62
CA ILE A 43 1.36 1.40 5.36
C ILE A 43 1.88 0.05 4.86
N SER A 44 2.25 -0.05 3.59
CA SER A 44 2.91 -1.23 3.06
C SER A 44 4.22 -1.44 3.82
N ALA A 45 4.29 -2.54 4.59
CA ALA A 45 5.34 -2.89 5.55
C ALA A 45 6.70 -2.25 5.25
N GLN A 46 7.11 -1.29 6.08
CA GLN A 46 8.41 -0.65 6.01
C GLN A 46 9.42 -1.56 6.70
N LEU A 47 10.28 -2.21 5.90
CA LEU A 47 11.46 -2.99 6.31
C LEU A 47 11.40 -3.51 7.75
N GLU A 48 10.49 -4.46 7.98
CA GLU A 48 10.48 -5.26 9.22
C GLU A 48 11.89 -5.80 9.50
N VAL A 49 12.34 -5.74 10.75
CA VAL A 49 13.56 -6.41 11.20
C VAL A 49 13.32 -7.92 11.07
N ARG A 50 13.59 -8.43 9.87
CA ARG A 50 13.42 -9.85 9.57
C ARG A 50 14.59 -10.59 10.20
N ASN A 51 14.30 -11.56 11.06
CA ASN A 51 15.25 -12.60 11.50
C ASN A 51 15.60 -13.57 10.36
N VAL A 52 15.72 -13.06 9.14
CA VAL A 52 16.04 -13.81 7.94
C VAL A 52 17.48 -13.44 7.57
N PRO A 53 18.30 -14.40 7.13
CA PRO A 53 19.64 -14.11 6.63
C PRO A 53 19.60 -13.02 5.55
N THR A 54 20.30 -11.92 5.81
CA THR A 54 20.40 -10.78 4.90
C THR A 54 21.85 -10.52 4.49
N ASN A 55 22.00 -9.89 3.32
CA ASN A 55 23.26 -9.35 2.83
C ASN A 55 23.66 -8.09 3.65
N LYS A 56 24.91 -7.61 3.54
CA LYS A 56 25.37 -6.27 3.99
C LYS A 56 24.42 -5.11 3.66
N ARG A 57 23.64 -5.21 2.58
CA ARG A 57 22.60 -4.23 2.17
C ARG A 57 21.23 -4.47 2.81
N ASN A 58 21.11 -5.37 3.79
CA ASN A 58 19.87 -5.80 4.43
C ASN A 58 18.82 -6.37 3.46
N LEU A 59 19.26 -6.96 2.35
CA LEU A 59 18.39 -7.59 1.35
C LEU A 59 18.26 -9.08 1.64
N SER A 60 17.03 -9.60 1.58
CA SER A 60 16.76 -11.04 1.70
C SER A 60 17.06 -11.78 0.39
N LEU A 61 17.22 -13.10 0.44
CA LEU A 61 17.40 -13.91 -0.78
C LEU A 61 16.25 -13.68 -1.79
N LYS A 62 15.02 -13.53 -1.31
CA LYS A 62 13.85 -13.29 -2.18
C LYS A 62 13.97 -11.96 -2.93
N ASP A 63 14.44 -10.91 -2.25
CA ASP A 63 14.61 -9.58 -2.85
C ASP A 63 15.73 -9.60 -3.90
N LEU A 64 16.84 -10.26 -3.58
CA LEU A 64 17.95 -10.46 -4.52
C LEU A 64 17.51 -11.24 -5.76
N LEU A 65 16.74 -12.32 -5.60
CA LEU A 65 16.20 -13.10 -6.71
C LEU A 65 15.22 -12.31 -7.60
N ASN A 66 14.53 -11.33 -7.03
CA ASN A 66 13.71 -10.40 -7.82
C ASN A 66 14.60 -9.44 -8.63
N GLN A 67 15.68 -8.93 -8.02
CA GLN A 67 16.62 -8.03 -8.68
C GLN A 67 17.45 -8.72 -9.79
N VAL A 68 17.73 -10.03 -9.67
CA VAL A 68 18.38 -10.82 -10.74
C VAL A 68 17.54 -10.83 -12.04
N ASN A 69 16.21 -10.71 -11.93
CA ASN A 69 15.30 -10.65 -13.07
C ASN A 69 15.05 -9.22 -13.59
N HIS A 70 15.73 -8.21 -13.04
CA HIS A 70 15.50 -6.82 -13.40
C HIS A 70 15.98 -6.50 -14.82
N TYR A 71 15.33 -5.56 -15.51
CA TYR A 71 15.67 -5.19 -16.89
C TYR A 71 17.04 -4.48 -16.98
N ASN A 72 17.41 -3.70 -15.96
CA ASN A 72 18.70 -3.01 -15.87
C ASN A 72 19.85 -3.99 -15.57
N ALA A 73 20.90 -3.96 -16.39
CA ALA A 73 22.08 -4.81 -16.25
C ALA A 73 22.85 -4.55 -14.95
N THR A 74 22.98 -3.30 -14.52
CA THR A 74 23.70 -2.93 -13.28
C THR A 74 23.03 -3.53 -12.07
N ILE A 75 21.69 -3.41 -11.98
CA ILE A 75 20.91 -3.98 -10.87
C ILE A 75 21.04 -5.51 -10.84
N ARG A 76 21.02 -6.19 -11.99
CA ARG A 76 21.23 -7.64 -12.03
C ARG A 76 22.62 -8.04 -11.54
N HIS A 77 23.65 -7.30 -11.96
CA HIS A 77 25.02 -7.56 -11.55
C HIS A 77 25.21 -7.36 -10.04
N GLU A 78 24.70 -6.25 -9.50
CA GLU A 78 24.69 -5.99 -8.06
C GLU A 78 23.93 -7.07 -7.27
N ALA A 79 22.81 -7.55 -7.80
CA ALA A 79 22.04 -8.62 -7.17
C ALA A 79 22.82 -9.94 -7.12
N MET A 80 23.55 -10.28 -8.19
CA MET A 80 24.39 -11.49 -8.22
C MET A 80 25.55 -11.40 -7.22
N LEU A 81 26.23 -10.25 -7.15
CA LEU A 81 27.25 -10.02 -6.13
C LEU A 81 26.67 -10.06 -4.71
N GLY A 82 25.46 -9.52 -4.52
CA GLY A 82 24.74 -9.58 -3.26
C GLY A 82 24.36 -11.01 -2.85
N MET A 83 24.00 -11.87 -3.81
CA MET A 83 23.76 -13.30 -3.55
C MET A 83 25.05 -14.02 -3.15
N LEU A 84 26.18 -13.72 -3.80
CA LEU A 84 27.46 -14.32 -3.44
C LEU A 84 27.86 -13.99 -1.99
N ASP A 85 27.75 -12.71 -1.60
CA ASP A 85 28.04 -12.25 -0.25
C ASP A 85 27.05 -12.82 0.80
N LEU A 86 25.79 -13.02 0.41
CA LEU A 86 24.80 -13.71 1.26
C LEU A 86 25.17 -15.19 1.47
N PHE A 87 25.62 -15.91 0.44
CA PHE A 87 26.02 -17.30 0.55
C PHE A 87 27.33 -17.49 1.31
N GLN A 88 28.26 -16.53 1.20
CA GLN A 88 29.49 -16.52 1.99
C GLN A 88 29.21 -16.30 3.48
N SER A 89 28.29 -15.38 3.81
CA SER A 89 27.91 -15.12 5.20
C SER A 89 27.02 -16.21 5.81
N HIS A 90 26.16 -16.83 4.99
CA HIS A 90 25.21 -17.84 5.44
C HIS A 90 25.21 -19.08 4.51
N PRO A 91 26.22 -19.98 4.62
CA PRO A 91 26.35 -21.14 3.74
C PRO A 91 25.16 -22.10 3.80
N LYS A 92 24.47 -22.19 4.94
CA LYS A 92 23.28 -23.06 5.12
C LYS A 92 22.13 -22.67 4.17
N VAL A 93 21.91 -21.37 4.01
CA VAL A 93 20.83 -20.83 3.16
C VAL A 93 21.02 -21.21 1.69
N MET A 94 22.29 -21.26 1.25
CA MET A 94 22.62 -21.67 -0.12
C MET A 94 22.13 -23.09 -0.41
N HIS A 95 22.35 -24.02 0.53
CA HIS A 95 22.01 -25.44 0.39
C HIS A 95 20.51 -25.70 0.59
N GLU A 96 19.88 -25.01 1.54
CA GLU A 96 18.44 -25.17 1.83
C GLU A 96 17.55 -24.62 0.70
N GLN A 97 18.01 -23.58 -0.01
CA GLN A 97 17.19 -22.89 -1.02
C GLN A 97 17.58 -23.19 -2.48
N LEU A 98 18.33 -24.28 -2.74
CA LEU A 98 18.81 -24.66 -4.09
C LEU A 98 17.70 -24.72 -5.14
N SER A 99 16.56 -25.34 -4.80
CA SER A 99 15.41 -25.48 -5.70
C SER A 99 14.80 -24.14 -6.13
N VAL A 100 14.99 -23.07 -5.34
CA VAL A 100 14.39 -21.77 -5.57
C VAL A 100 15.29 -20.87 -6.41
N TRP A 101 16.60 -20.86 -6.13
CA TRP A 101 17.51 -19.92 -6.78
C TRP A 101 18.11 -20.47 -8.08
N ILE A 102 18.38 -21.78 -8.19
CA ILE A 102 18.98 -22.39 -9.40
C ILE A 102 18.13 -22.09 -10.64
N PRO A 103 16.80 -22.31 -10.65
CA PRO A 103 15.99 -22.06 -11.86
C PRO A 103 15.97 -20.59 -12.29
N LYS A 104 16.10 -19.67 -11.33
CA LYS A 104 16.10 -18.22 -11.59
C LYS A 104 17.43 -17.71 -12.12
N VAL A 105 18.52 -18.33 -11.70
CA VAL A 105 19.88 -17.90 -12.04
C VAL A 105 20.42 -18.63 -13.27
N GLN A 106 20.05 -19.89 -13.49
CA GLN A 106 20.58 -20.74 -14.57
C GLN A 106 20.46 -20.05 -15.95
N PHE A 107 19.29 -19.53 -16.30
CA PHE A 107 19.05 -18.94 -17.62
C PHE A 107 19.85 -17.65 -17.85
N LYS A 108 20.34 -17.01 -16.78
CA LYS A 108 21.06 -15.74 -16.87
C LYS A 108 22.56 -15.91 -16.85
N ILE A 109 23.09 -16.89 -16.10
CA ILE A 109 24.51 -17.29 -16.15
C ILE A 109 24.85 -17.87 -17.52
N PHE A 110 23.98 -18.70 -18.10
CA PHE A 110 24.25 -19.35 -19.40
C PHE A 110 23.98 -18.46 -20.62
N ARG A 111 23.42 -17.26 -20.43
CA ARG A 111 23.15 -16.31 -21.52
C ARG A 111 24.21 -15.21 -21.57
N THR A 112 25.48 -15.61 -21.61
CA THR A 112 26.57 -14.77 -22.08
C THR A 112 26.74 -15.00 -23.57
N LYS A 113 25.97 -14.26 -24.37
CA LYS A 113 26.36 -13.69 -25.67
C LYS A 113 25.15 -13.07 -26.40
N ASP A 114 25.36 -11.80 -26.72
CA ASP A 114 25.03 -11.16 -28.00
C ASP A 114 23.53 -10.92 -28.32
N LYS A 115 23.07 -9.73 -27.96
CA LYS A 115 22.22 -8.96 -28.88
C LYS A 115 23.16 -8.10 -29.73
N LEU A 116 23.26 -8.46 -31.01
CA LEU A 116 23.45 -7.49 -32.09
C LEU A 116 22.38 -6.40 -31.99
#